data_AF-A0A1I2EHJ5-F1
#
_entry.id   AF-A0A1I2EHJ5-F1
#
_cell.length_a   1.000
_cell.length_b   1.000
_cell.length_c   1.000
_cell.angle_alpha   90.00
_cell.angle_beta   90.00
_cell.angle_gamma   90.00
#
_symmetry.space_group_name_H-M   'P 1'
#
loop_
_entity.id
_entity.type
_entity.pdbx_description
1 polymer ?
#
loop_
_entity_poly.entity_id
_entity_poly.type
_entity_poly.pdbx_seq_one_letter_code
_entity_poly.pdbx_strand_id
1 'polypeptide(L)'
;MPADAVFAYGSLAHPETAAALCGPHARLGRDYFPAVLAGYRRAWTVATDNAVAGREVAYFEPGTGIRPPCQVLFLDAAPMPGASLDGALLPLRAEDLPALDEREGNYRRLQVTEHVDMAAIPAHRRPGRVWLYVGTADAARAAATGTAAGTAVIWRRYLDRVTSAFGFYDGVLDRFRAERLPVPPERVVDLDRRRAGRPTDPYRAGPAGVTG
;
A
#
# COMPACT_ATOMS: atom_id res chain seq x y z
N MET A 1 13.14 -24.45 -0.06
CA MET A 1 11.87 -24.01 -0.69
C MET A 1 12.08 -22.62 -1.29
N PRO A 2 11.44 -22.26 -2.40
CA PRO A 2 11.47 -20.89 -2.92
C PRO A 2 10.94 -19.90 -1.87
N ALA A 3 11.49 -18.68 -1.84
CA ALA A 3 11.06 -17.63 -0.91
C ALA A 3 9.61 -17.22 -1.17
N ASP A 4 8.93 -16.71 -0.14
CA ASP A 4 7.62 -16.06 -0.31
C ASP A 4 7.82 -14.66 -0.91
N ALA A 5 6.74 -14.07 -1.41
CA ALA A 5 6.72 -12.69 -1.88
C ALA A 5 5.44 -11.97 -1.46
N VAL A 6 5.48 -10.64 -1.44
CA VAL A 6 4.29 -9.80 -1.38
C VAL A 6 4.02 -9.18 -2.75
N PHE A 7 2.75 -9.18 -3.17
CA PHE A 7 2.27 -8.41 -4.31
C PHE A 7 1.95 -6.99 -3.86
N ALA A 8 2.82 -6.05 -4.24
CA ALA A 8 2.73 -4.64 -3.90
C ALA A 8 2.01 -3.87 -5.01
N TYR A 9 0.84 -3.30 -4.68
CA TYR A 9 -0.04 -2.58 -5.64
C TYR A 9 -0.32 -1.12 -5.25
N GLY A 10 0.41 -0.61 -4.25
CA GLY A 10 0.29 0.74 -3.71
C GLY A 10 1.65 1.26 -3.24
N SER A 11 1.71 1.88 -2.06
CA SER A 11 2.94 2.51 -1.54
C SER A 11 4.10 1.53 -1.33
N LEU A 12 3.82 0.24 -1.10
CA LEU A 12 4.81 -0.83 -1.03
C LEU A 12 5.56 -1.04 -2.35
N ALA A 13 4.99 -0.67 -3.50
CA ALA A 13 5.65 -0.85 -4.79
C ALA A 13 6.86 0.09 -4.98
N HIS A 14 7.08 1.03 -4.05
CA HIS A 14 8.20 1.96 -4.16
C HIS A 14 9.55 1.22 -4.01
N PRO A 15 10.59 1.57 -4.81
CA PRO A 15 11.90 0.92 -4.74
C PRO A 15 12.56 0.94 -3.37
N GLU A 16 12.28 1.93 -2.53
CA GLU A 16 12.77 1.96 -1.14
C GLU A 16 12.22 0.81 -0.29
N THR A 17 10.99 0.35 -0.53
CA THR A 17 10.47 -0.85 0.13
C THR A 17 11.19 -2.09 -0.36
N ALA A 18 11.45 -2.19 -1.67
CA ALA A 18 12.28 -3.26 -2.21
C ALA A 18 13.70 -3.23 -1.61
N ALA A 19 14.28 -2.03 -1.43
CA ALA A 19 15.59 -1.87 -0.81
C ALA A 19 15.61 -2.30 0.67
N ALA A 20 14.53 -2.05 1.41
CA ALA A 20 14.40 -2.50 2.80
C ALA A 20 14.30 -4.03 2.91
N LEU A 21 13.62 -4.70 1.98
CA LEU A 21 13.40 -6.16 2.00
C LEU A 21 14.55 -6.95 1.35
N CYS A 22 15.08 -6.45 0.24
CA CYS A 22 16.06 -7.15 -0.60
C CYS A 22 17.49 -6.61 -0.44
N GLY A 23 17.67 -5.49 0.28
CA GLY A 23 18.95 -4.81 0.49
C GLY A 23 19.10 -3.52 -0.34
N PRO A 24 20.03 -2.62 0.04
CA PRO A 24 20.14 -1.25 -0.49
C PRO A 24 20.45 -1.15 -2.00
N HIS A 25 20.84 -2.27 -2.62
CA HIS A 25 21.17 -2.35 -4.04
C HIS A 25 20.17 -3.18 -4.85
N ALA A 26 18.96 -3.41 -4.32
CA ALA A 26 17.91 -4.15 -5.00
C ALA A 26 17.57 -3.52 -6.37
N ARG A 27 17.53 -4.34 -7.42
CA ARG A 27 17.26 -3.90 -8.78
C ARG A 27 15.96 -4.50 -9.32
N LEU A 28 15.16 -3.66 -9.98
CA LEU A 28 13.99 -4.11 -10.73
C LEU A 28 14.41 -5.09 -11.83
N GLY A 29 13.66 -6.18 -12.00
CA GLY A 29 13.94 -7.25 -12.96
C GLY A 29 15.05 -8.22 -12.52
N ARG A 30 15.66 -8.00 -11.35
CA ARG A 30 16.65 -8.91 -10.76
C ARG A 30 16.23 -9.37 -9.38
N ASP A 31 15.97 -8.43 -8.48
CA ASP A 31 15.72 -8.68 -7.06
C ASP A 31 14.24 -8.60 -6.72
N TYR A 32 13.51 -7.75 -7.43
CA TYR A 32 12.05 -7.66 -7.42
C TYR A 32 11.55 -7.45 -8.85
N PHE A 33 10.29 -7.77 -9.11
CA PHE A 33 9.79 -7.89 -10.48
C PHE A 33 8.48 -7.12 -10.67
N PRO A 34 8.26 -6.48 -11.83
CA PRO A 34 6.91 -6.06 -12.18
C PRO A 34 6.02 -7.30 -12.29
N ALA A 35 4.77 -7.19 -11.89
CA ALA A 35 3.83 -8.30 -11.92
C ALA A 35 2.41 -7.81 -12.14
N VAL A 36 1.58 -8.71 -12.67
CA VAL A 36 0.15 -8.47 -12.87
C VAL A 36 -0.63 -9.49 -12.05
N LEU A 37 -1.64 -9.03 -11.32
CA LEU A 37 -2.56 -9.85 -10.54
C LEU A 37 -3.92 -9.89 -11.25
N ALA A 38 -4.36 -11.08 -11.66
CA ALA A 38 -5.62 -11.30 -12.34
C ALA A 38 -6.79 -11.46 -11.36
N GLY A 39 -7.96 -10.94 -11.75
CA GLY A 39 -9.19 -11.02 -10.97
C GLY A 39 -9.33 -9.96 -9.89
N TYR A 40 -8.49 -8.92 -9.92
CA TYR A 40 -8.50 -7.82 -8.95
C TYR A 40 -8.41 -6.47 -9.67
N ARG A 41 -8.94 -5.44 -9.02
CA ARG A 41 -8.76 -4.03 -9.39
C ARG A 41 -8.34 -3.21 -8.18
N ARG A 42 -7.73 -2.05 -8.43
CA ARG A 42 -7.52 -1.03 -7.40
C ARG A 42 -8.84 -0.38 -7.00
N ALA A 43 -8.96 -0.02 -5.72
CA ALA A 43 -10.09 0.75 -5.20
C ALA A 43 -9.69 1.58 -3.97
N TRP A 44 -10.40 2.68 -3.71
CA TRP A 44 -10.27 3.48 -2.47
C TRP A 44 -11.22 2.95 -1.39
N THR A 45 -11.05 1.68 -1.00
CA THR A 45 -11.97 0.98 -0.09
C THR A 45 -11.37 0.66 1.26
N VAL A 46 -10.21 1.21 1.60
CA VAL A 46 -9.59 1.06 2.93
C VAL A 46 -9.42 2.43 3.54
N ALA A 47 -9.80 2.58 4.82
CA ALA A 47 -9.59 3.83 5.53
C ALA A 47 -9.07 3.66 6.96
N THR A 48 -8.25 4.62 7.38
CA THR A 48 -8.09 4.92 8.80
C THR A 48 -9.17 5.90 9.21
N ASP A 49 -10.05 5.48 10.11
CA ASP A 49 -10.99 6.39 10.77
C ASP A 49 -10.24 7.29 11.78
N ASN A 50 -10.15 8.57 11.45
CA ASN A 50 -9.47 9.57 12.24
C ASN A 50 -10.35 10.17 13.35
N ALA A 51 -11.64 9.80 13.43
CA ALA A 51 -12.50 10.19 14.55
C ALA A 51 -12.31 9.30 15.79
N VAL A 52 -11.80 8.08 15.61
CA VAL A 52 -11.59 7.11 16.70
C VAL A 52 -10.46 7.58 17.63
N ALA A 53 -10.79 7.86 18.89
CA ALA A 53 -9.83 8.24 19.93
C ALA A 53 -8.85 7.09 20.24
N GLY A 54 -7.64 7.43 20.72
CA GLY A 54 -6.66 6.44 21.21
C GLY A 54 -5.97 5.60 20.13
N ARG A 55 -6.21 5.84 18.83
CA ARG A 55 -5.43 5.16 17.77
C ARG A 55 -3.96 5.52 17.87
N GLU A 56 -3.11 4.52 17.67
CA GLU A 56 -1.68 4.72 17.62
C GLU A 56 -1.28 5.70 16.50
N VAL A 57 -1.91 5.55 15.33
CA VAL A 57 -1.72 6.44 14.18
C VAL A 57 -2.92 7.37 14.05
N ALA A 58 -2.64 8.67 13.99
CA ALA A 58 -3.65 9.72 13.79
C ALA A 58 -3.12 10.81 12.85
N TYR A 59 -4.05 11.52 12.23
CA TYR A 59 -3.77 12.59 11.27
C TYR A 59 -4.25 13.92 11.83
N PHE A 60 -3.47 14.96 11.61
CA PHE A 60 -3.74 16.30 12.12
C PHE A 60 -3.65 17.32 11.00
N GLU A 61 -4.41 18.40 11.13
CA GLU A 61 -4.20 19.57 10.29
C GLU A 61 -2.76 20.09 10.47
N PRO A 62 -2.09 20.47 9.36
CA PRO A 62 -0.68 20.83 9.39
C PRO A 62 -0.37 21.94 10.40
N GLY A 63 0.53 21.66 11.34
CA GLY A 63 1.01 22.64 12.32
C GLY A 63 0.01 23.09 13.41
N THR A 64 -1.26 22.72 13.34
CA THR A 64 -2.29 23.20 14.30
C THR A 64 -2.54 22.24 15.46
N GLY A 65 -2.23 20.95 15.29
CA GLY A 65 -2.57 19.91 16.27
C GLY A 65 -4.06 19.59 16.34
N ILE A 66 -4.88 20.16 15.44
CA ILE A 66 -6.29 19.84 15.30
C ILE A 66 -6.41 18.49 14.59
N ARG A 67 -7.22 17.59 15.14
CA ARG A 67 -7.50 16.27 14.55
C ARG A 67 -8.83 16.33 13.79
N PRO A 68 -8.83 16.38 12.45
CA PRO A 68 -10.07 16.46 11.70
C PRO A 68 -10.84 15.12 11.77
N PRO A 69 -12.16 15.14 12.01
CA PRO A 69 -12.99 13.92 12.06
C PRO A 69 -13.28 13.42 10.64
N CYS A 70 -12.28 12.76 10.03
CA CYS A 70 -12.32 12.30 8.64
C CYS A 70 -11.88 10.83 8.52
N GLN A 71 -12.10 10.25 7.34
CA GLN A 71 -11.63 8.89 7.01
C GLN A 71 -10.53 9.02 5.97
N VAL A 72 -9.30 8.69 6.35
CA VAL A 72 -8.13 8.79 5.46
C VAL A 72 -8.06 7.53 4.62
N LEU A 73 -8.30 7.66 3.32
CA LEU A 73 -8.38 6.59 2.33
C LEU A 73 -7.00 6.11 1.88
N PHE A 74 -6.92 4.80 1.63
CA PHE A 74 -5.77 4.09 1.06
C PHE A 74 -6.24 3.16 -0.06
N LEU A 75 -5.32 2.79 -0.96
CA LEU A 75 -5.60 1.82 -2.01
C LEU A 75 -5.84 0.43 -1.42
N ASP A 76 -6.77 -0.28 -2.04
CA ASP A 76 -7.11 -1.66 -1.77
C ASP A 76 -7.11 -2.45 -3.09
N ALA A 77 -7.05 -3.78 -2.97
CA ALA A 77 -7.21 -4.71 -4.07
C ALA A 77 -8.58 -5.41 -3.95
N ALA A 78 -9.57 -4.88 -4.66
CA ALA A 78 -10.93 -5.41 -4.66
C ALA A 78 -11.08 -6.52 -5.72
N PRO A 79 -11.68 -7.67 -5.39
CA PRO A 79 -12.00 -8.70 -6.38
C PRO A 79 -12.87 -8.15 -7.52
N MET A 80 -12.47 -8.43 -8.75
CA MET A 80 -13.21 -8.12 -9.97
C MET A 80 -12.82 -9.12 -11.06
N PRO A 81 -13.66 -10.12 -11.35
CA PRO A 81 -13.40 -11.06 -12.44
C PRO A 81 -13.15 -10.35 -13.77
N GLY A 82 -12.14 -10.81 -14.51
CA GLY A 82 -11.74 -10.22 -15.79
C GLY A 82 -10.92 -8.93 -15.69
N ALA A 83 -10.73 -8.36 -14.49
CA ALA A 83 -9.80 -7.25 -14.29
C ALA A 83 -8.37 -7.75 -14.05
N SER A 84 -7.42 -6.83 -14.24
CA SER A 84 -6.02 -7.03 -13.92
C SER A 84 -5.50 -5.84 -13.10
N LEU A 85 -4.66 -6.12 -12.13
CA LEU A 85 -4.01 -5.12 -11.28
C LEU A 85 -2.50 -5.16 -11.50
N ASP A 86 -1.93 -4.03 -11.94
CA ASP A 86 -0.48 -3.86 -12.00
C ASP A 86 0.13 -3.67 -10.61
N GLY A 87 1.31 -4.26 -10.42
CA GLY A 87 2.08 -4.11 -9.19
C GLY A 87 3.50 -4.64 -9.33
N ALA A 88 4.09 -4.97 -8.19
CA ALA A 88 5.41 -5.59 -8.12
C ALA A 88 5.41 -6.75 -7.14
N LEU A 89 6.18 -7.80 -7.45
CA LEU A 89 6.51 -8.85 -6.50
C LEU A 89 7.81 -8.49 -5.78
N LEU A 90 7.70 -8.34 -4.47
CA LEU A 90 8.83 -8.15 -3.59
C LEU A 90 9.09 -9.46 -2.84
N PRO A 91 10.22 -10.13 -3.07
CA PRO A 91 10.61 -11.27 -2.26
C PRO A 91 10.71 -10.89 -0.79
N LEU A 92 10.30 -11.81 0.07
CA LEU A 92 10.25 -11.61 1.50
C LEU A 92 10.75 -12.88 2.21
N ARG A 93 11.45 -12.70 3.33
CA ARG A 93 11.80 -13.81 4.22
C ARG A 93 10.62 -14.08 5.14
N ALA A 94 10.43 -15.34 5.54
CA ALA A 94 9.31 -15.69 6.43
C ALA A 94 9.33 -14.88 7.74
N GLU A 95 10.52 -14.52 8.24
CA GLU A 95 10.73 -13.67 9.42
C GLU A 95 10.29 -12.21 9.27
N ASP A 96 10.15 -11.69 8.03
CA ASP A 96 9.74 -10.30 7.78
C ASP A 96 8.21 -10.13 7.81
N LEU A 97 7.45 -11.23 7.70
CA LEU A 97 5.98 -11.20 7.63
C LEU A 97 5.31 -10.54 8.84
N PRO A 98 5.69 -10.85 10.10
CA PRO A 98 5.05 -10.23 11.26
C PRO A 98 5.22 -8.71 11.29
N ALA A 99 6.41 -8.20 10.94
CA ALA A 99 6.66 -6.76 10.88
C ALA A 99 5.82 -6.08 9.78
N LEU A 100 5.63 -6.75 8.66
CA LEU A 100 4.75 -6.27 7.59
C LEU A 100 3.27 -6.32 8.01
N ASP A 101 2.85 -7.37 8.72
CA ASP A 101 1.49 -7.49 9.26
C ASP A 101 1.18 -6.38 10.27
N GLU A 102 2.12 -6.02 11.15
CA GLU A 102 1.98 -4.89 12.09
C GLU A 102 1.85 -3.56 11.35
N ARG A 103 2.73 -3.33 10.36
CA ARG A 103 2.72 -2.11 9.55
C ARG A 103 1.39 -1.94 8.80
N GLU A 104 0.85 -3.02 8.26
CA GLU A 104 -0.34 -3.04 7.42
C GLU A 104 -1.63 -3.23 8.24
N GLY A 105 -1.71 -2.73 9.48
CA GLY A 105 -2.81 -3.00 10.44
C GLY A 105 -4.26 -2.68 10.01
N ASN A 106 -4.49 -2.02 8.86
CA ASN A 106 -5.82 -1.89 8.24
C ASN A 106 -6.14 -2.99 7.22
N TYR A 107 -5.22 -3.92 7.02
CA TYR A 107 -5.29 -4.99 6.03
C TYR A 107 -5.14 -6.35 6.70
N ARG A 108 -5.58 -7.37 5.97
CA ARG A 108 -5.32 -8.78 6.27
C ARG A 108 -4.60 -9.40 5.09
N ARG A 109 -3.79 -10.41 5.37
CA ARG A 109 -3.05 -11.14 4.34
C ARG A 109 -3.93 -12.19 3.65
N LEU A 110 -3.82 -12.30 2.33
CA LEU A 110 -4.48 -13.27 1.47
C LEU A 110 -3.44 -13.93 0.57
N GLN A 111 -3.42 -15.25 0.46
CA GLN A 111 -2.56 -15.93 -0.52
C GLN A 111 -3.17 -15.83 -1.91
N VAL A 112 -2.40 -15.37 -2.89
CA VAL A 112 -2.87 -15.12 -4.28
C VAL A 112 -1.93 -15.69 -5.34
N THR A 113 -1.07 -16.65 -4.98
CA THR A 113 -0.03 -17.22 -5.87
C THR A 113 -0.55 -17.58 -7.26
N GLU A 114 -1.74 -18.19 -7.35
CA GLU A 114 -2.34 -18.68 -8.59
C GLU A 114 -2.94 -17.56 -9.46
N HIS A 115 -3.11 -16.36 -8.91
CA HIS A 115 -3.66 -15.20 -9.62
C HIS A 115 -2.59 -14.34 -10.26
N VAL A 116 -1.31 -14.59 -9.98
CA VAL A 116 -0.21 -13.74 -10.43
C VAL A 116 0.34 -14.25 -11.75
N ASP A 117 0.45 -13.36 -12.73
CA ASP A 117 1.17 -13.65 -13.96
C ASP A 117 2.68 -13.72 -13.69
N MET A 118 3.21 -14.94 -13.79
CA MET A 118 4.63 -15.27 -13.54
C MET A 118 5.44 -15.41 -14.84
N ALA A 119 4.86 -15.09 -16.01
CA ALA A 119 5.50 -15.30 -17.31
C ALA A 119 6.80 -14.49 -17.45
N ALA A 120 6.81 -13.24 -16.95
CA ALA A 120 7.95 -12.34 -17.00
C ALA A 120 9.03 -12.64 -15.94
N ILE A 121 8.81 -13.63 -15.04
CA ILE A 121 9.69 -13.91 -13.91
C ILE A 121 10.50 -15.17 -14.18
N PRO A 122 11.85 -15.11 -14.11
CA PRO A 122 12.71 -16.26 -14.30
C PRO A 122 12.31 -17.41 -13.37
N ALA A 123 12.25 -18.64 -13.89
CA ALA A 123 11.76 -19.81 -13.15
C ALA A 123 12.45 -20.00 -11.78
N HIS A 124 13.76 -19.78 -11.70
CA HIS A 124 14.56 -19.89 -10.47
C HIS A 124 14.33 -18.74 -9.47
N ARG A 125 13.56 -17.71 -9.84
CA ARG A 125 13.17 -16.56 -9.01
C ARG A 125 11.69 -16.54 -8.66
N ARG A 126 10.89 -17.49 -9.16
CA ARG A 126 9.47 -17.56 -8.85
C ARG A 126 9.27 -17.88 -7.36
N PRO A 127 8.43 -17.10 -6.65
CA PRO A 127 8.19 -17.33 -5.24
C PRO A 127 7.37 -18.59 -5.00
N GLY A 128 7.49 -19.17 -3.81
CA GLY A 128 6.66 -20.30 -3.39
C GLY A 128 5.22 -19.88 -3.13
N ARG A 129 5.04 -18.76 -2.41
CA ARG A 129 3.73 -18.14 -2.21
C ARG A 129 3.78 -16.64 -2.47
N VAL A 130 2.68 -16.11 -2.95
CA VAL A 130 2.46 -14.67 -3.06
C VAL A 130 1.36 -14.26 -2.09
N TRP A 131 1.66 -13.24 -1.30
CA TRP A 131 0.75 -12.63 -0.35
C TRP A 131 0.24 -11.28 -0.87
N LEU A 132 -1.05 -11.03 -0.69
CA LEU A 132 -1.72 -9.77 -0.95
C LEU A 132 -2.28 -9.22 0.36
N TYR A 133 -2.08 -7.93 0.62
CA TYR A 133 -2.76 -7.26 1.72
C TYR A 133 -4.08 -6.67 1.20
N VAL A 134 -5.21 -7.12 1.73
CA VAL A 134 -6.56 -6.63 1.39
C VAL A 134 -7.22 -6.00 2.60
N GLY A 135 -8.05 -5.00 2.40
CA GLY A 135 -8.73 -4.28 3.50
C GLY A 135 -9.40 -5.21 4.51
N THR A 136 -9.28 -4.88 5.80
CA THR A 136 -10.13 -5.50 6.83
C THR A 136 -11.56 -5.00 6.69
N ALA A 137 -12.51 -5.76 7.24
CA ALA A 137 -13.93 -5.36 7.23
C ALA A 137 -14.15 -4.00 7.93
N ASP A 138 -13.40 -3.70 8.99
CA ASP A 138 -13.53 -2.44 9.73
C ASP A 138 -12.96 -1.25 8.94
N ALA A 139 -11.81 -1.43 8.30
CA ALA A 139 -11.24 -0.39 7.44
C ALA A 139 -12.12 -0.13 6.20
N ALA A 140 -12.74 -1.18 5.65
CA ALA A 140 -13.70 -1.05 4.56
C ALA A 140 -14.98 -0.33 4.98
N ARG A 141 -15.49 -0.64 6.16
CA ARG A 141 -16.65 0.04 6.76
C ARG A 141 -16.36 1.51 6.99
N ALA A 142 -15.17 1.84 7.53
CA ALA A 142 -14.74 3.22 7.70
C ALA A 142 -14.71 3.97 6.35
N ALA A 143 -14.11 3.38 5.31
CA ALA A 143 -14.07 3.99 3.98
C ALA A 143 -15.48 4.25 3.42
N ALA A 144 -16.38 3.27 3.53
CA ALA A 144 -17.77 3.38 3.08
C ALA A 144 -18.53 4.49 3.83
N THR A 145 -18.43 4.52 5.17
CA THR A 145 -19.05 5.55 6.02
C THR A 145 -18.55 6.95 5.64
N GLY A 146 -17.24 7.14 5.53
CA GLY A 146 -16.67 8.43 5.20
C GLY A 146 -17.02 8.90 3.79
N THR A 147 -17.12 7.96 2.83
CA THR A 147 -17.54 8.28 1.46
C THR A 147 -18.99 8.71 1.43
N ALA A 148 -19.89 7.97 2.09
CA ALA A 148 -21.30 8.29 2.18
C ALA A 148 -21.58 9.62 2.90
N ALA A 149 -20.80 9.93 3.94
CA ALA A 149 -20.89 11.17 4.70
C ALA A 149 -20.17 12.37 4.04
N GLY A 150 -19.41 12.14 2.96
CA GLY A 150 -18.59 13.19 2.35
C GLY A 150 -17.45 13.69 3.26
N THR A 151 -16.92 12.84 4.14
CA THR A 151 -15.80 13.11 5.06
C THR A 151 -14.54 12.32 4.72
N ALA A 152 -14.60 11.42 3.74
CA ALA A 152 -13.44 10.68 3.27
C ALA A 152 -12.47 11.59 2.50
N VAL A 153 -11.17 11.41 2.77
CA VAL A 153 -10.08 12.19 2.18
C VAL A 153 -8.91 11.28 1.82
N ILE A 154 -8.13 11.65 0.80
CA ILE A 154 -6.83 11.04 0.51
C ILE A 154 -5.75 11.94 1.11
N TRP A 155 -4.82 11.33 1.83
CA TRP A 155 -3.63 12.03 2.29
C TRP A 155 -2.66 12.27 1.12
N ARG A 156 -2.36 13.54 0.81
CA ARG A 156 -1.51 13.94 -0.33
C ARG A 156 -0.20 13.17 -0.38
N ARG A 157 0.52 13.10 0.75
CA ARG A 157 1.81 12.42 0.85
C ARG A 157 1.73 10.91 0.50
N TYR A 158 0.61 10.26 0.81
CA TYR A 158 0.38 8.86 0.40
C TYR A 158 0.19 8.76 -1.12
N LEU A 159 -0.63 9.65 -1.70
CA LEU A 159 -0.86 9.66 -3.14
C LEU A 159 0.43 9.96 -3.92
N ASP A 160 1.24 10.89 -3.45
CA ASP A 160 2.55 11.21 -4.03
C ASP A 160 3.48 9.99 -3.97
N ARG A 161 3.50 9.27 -2.85
CA ARG A 161 4.28 8.04 -2.69
C ARG A 161 3.85 6.96 -3.69
N VAL A 162 2.55 6.75 -3.85
CA VAL A 162 1.98 5.78 -4.80
C VAL A 162 2.31 6.19 -6.24
N THR A 163 2.12 7.46 -6.58
CA THR A 163 2.42 8.02 -7.91
C THR A 163 3.90 7.88 -8.25
N SER A 164 4.78 8.21 -7.30
CA SER A 164 6.23 8.02 -7.42
C SER A 164 6.57 6.55 -7.63
N ALA A 165 6.00 5.65 -6.82
CA ALA A 165 6.23 4.21 -6.93
C ALA A 165 5.91 3.70 -8.33
N PHE A 166 4.75 4.06 -8.89
CA PHE A 166 4.34 3.60 -10.21
C PHE A 166 5.16 4.23 -11.35
N GLY A 167 5.78 5.39 -11.13
CA GLY A 167 6.71 6.00 -12.09
C GLY A 167 7.96 5.15 -12.38
N PHE A 168 8.30 4.18 -11.51
CA PHE A 168 9.43 3.26 -11.73
C PHE A 168 9.11 2.07 -12.63
N TYR A 169 7.84 1.87 -13.01
CA TYR A 169 7.39 0.71 -13.78
C TYR A 169 6.75 1.15 -15.10
N ASP A 170 7.23 0.58 -16.20
CA ASP A 170 6.84 0.99 -17.55
C ASP A 170 5.32 0.96 -17.76
N GLY A 171 4.77 2.15 -18.04
CA GLY A 171 3.35 2.39 -18.31
C GLY A 171 2.39 2.16 -17.12
N VAL A 172 2.87 1.74 -15.95
CA VAL A 172 2.00 1.48 -14.78
C VAL A 172 1.38 2.77 -14.26
N LEU A 173 2.14 3.88 -14.23
CA LEU A 173 1.62 5.17 -13.80
C LEU A 173 0.51 5.68 -14.74
N ASP A 174 0.67 5.52 -16.05
CA ASP A 174 -0.34 5.95 -17.02
C ASP A 174 -1.60 5.09 -16.92
N ARG A 175 -1.46 3.77 -16.74
CA ARG A 175 -2.61 2.89 -16.47
C ARG A 175 -3.30 3.24 -15.15
N PHE A 176 -2.55 3.52 -14.09
CA PHE A 176 -3.11 3.97 -12.81
C PHE A 176 -3.88 5.29 -12.95
N ARG A 177 -3.38 6.25 -13.74
CA ARG A 177 -4.10 7.51 -14.03
C ARG A 177 -5.36 7.28 -14.88
N ALA A 178 -5.36 6.27 -15.74
CA ALA A 178 -6.50 5.89 -16.57
C ALA A 178 -7.55 5.08 -15.78
N GLU A 179 -7.16 4.42 -14.68
CA GLU A 179 -8.10 3.85 -13.71
C GLU A 179 -8.95 5.00 -13.16
N ARG A 180 -10.25 5.02 -13.52
CA ARG A 180 -11.21 6.01 -13.00
C ARG A 180 -11.55 5.71 -11.55
N LEU A 181 -10.57 5.81 -10.66
CA LEU A 181 -10.75 5.67 -9.22
C LEU A 181 -11.46 6.93 -8.71
N PRO A 182 -12.69 6.82 -8.17
CA PRO A 182 -13.53 7.98 -7.91
C PRO A 182 -13.11 8.65 -6.60
N VAL A 183 -12.12 9.54 -6.65
CA VAL A 183 -11.90 10.52 -5.58
C VAL A 183 -11.63 11.88 -6.22
N PRO A 184 -12.49 12.87 -5.99
CA PRO A 184 -12.30 14.21 -6.52
C PRO A 184 -11.00 14.88 -6.00
N PRO A 185 -10.32 15.72 -6.80
CA PRO A 185 -9.09 16.40 -6.39
C PRO A 185 -9.21 17.17 -5.06
N GLU A 186 -10.37 17.75 -4.77
CA GLU A 186 -10.67 18.47 -3.52
C GLU A 186 -10.66 17.58 -2.27
N ARG A 187 -10.65 16.26 -2.45
CA ARG A 187 -10.53 15.30 -1.35
C ARG A 187 -9.08 14.90 -1.09
N VAL A 188 -8.11 15.40 -1.87
CA VAL A 188 -6.68 15.23 -1.58
C VAL A 188 -6.21 16.36 -0.68
N VAL A 189 -5.81 16.03 0.55
CA VAL A 189 -5.49 17.01 1.61
C VAL A 189 -4.11 16.78 2.21
N ASP A 190 -3.51 17.85 2.70
CA ASP A 190 -2.29 17.81 3.50
C ASP A 190 -2.65 17.56 4.98
N LEU A 191 -1.98 16.57 5.57
CA LEU A 191 -2.16 16.18 6.97
C LEU A 191 -0.80 15.81 7.57
N ASP A 192 -0.61 16.20 8.83
CA ASP A 192 0.50 15.73 9.66
C ASP A 192 0.14 14.38 10.26
N ARG A 193 0.87 13.34 9.88
CA ARG A 193 0.73 12.02 10.50
C ARG A 193 1.50 11.98 11.81
N ARG A 194 0.89 11.43 12.86
CA ARG A 194 1.55 11.14 14.14
C ARG A 194 1.39 9.67 14.51
N ARG A 195 2.43 9.08 15.10
CA ARG A 195 2.39 7.75 15.74
C ARG A 195 2.68 7.94 17.23
N ALA A 196 1.80 7.45 18.09
CA ALA A 196 1.88 7.64 19.54
C ALA A 196 2.12 9.11 19.93
N GLY A 197 1.42 10.03 19.25
CA GLY A 197 1.51 11.48 19.48
C GLY A 197 2.74 12.18 18.86
N ARG A 198 3.72 11.45 18.32
CA ARG A 198 4.94 12.04 17.72
C ARG A 198 4.79 12.22 16.21
N PRO A 199 5.24 13.35 15.62
CA PRO A 199 5.31 13.50 14.17
C PRO A 199 6.05 12.33 13.54
N THR A 200 5.45 11.75 12.51
CA THR A 200 6.02 10.61 11.80
C THR A 200 5.78 10.78 10.32
N ASP A 201 6.75 10.32 9.54
CA ASP A 201 6.62 10.21 8.12
C ASP A 201 7.09 8.81 7.71
N PRO A 202 6.17 7.91 7.35
CA PRO A 202 6.51 6.54 6.96
C PRO A 202 7.29 6.49 5.64
N TYR A 203 7.44 7.62 4.94
CA TYR A 203 8.13 7.71 3.65
C TYR A 203 9.39 8.58 3.70
N ARG A 204 9.79 9.11 4.86
CA ARG A 204 11.08 9.82 4.97
C ARG A 204 12.19 8.78 4.95
N ALA A 205 13.07 8.85 3.96
CA ALA A 205 14.34 8.14 4.03
C ALA A 205 15.17 8.70 5.20
N GLY A 206 15.34 7.89 6.22
CA GLY A 206 16.23 8.06 7.37
C GLY A 206 16.47 6.67 7.95
N PRO A 207 17.62 6.39 8.59
CA PRO A 207 18.00 5.03 8.97
C PRO A 207 17.05 4.50 10.05
N ALA A 208 15.98 3.83 9.65
CA ALA A 208 15.30 2.86 10.49
C ALA A 208 16.24 1.63 10.47
N GLY A 209 17.17 1.53 11.41
CA GLY A 209 16.80 1.38 12.80
C GLY A 209 16.25 -0.03 12.98
N VAL A 210 17.07 -1.02 12.62
CA VAL A 210 17.08 -2.31 13.29
C VAL A 210 17.38 -1.99 14.75
N THR A 211 16.34 -1.70 15.54
CA THR A 211 16.43 -1.88 16.98
C THR A 211 16.33 -3.38 17.20
N GLY A 212 17.47 -3.98 17.56
CA GLY A 212 17.52 -5.34 18.09
C GLY A 212 16.89 -5.45 19.47
#